data_AF-A0A2E7LPD4-F1
#
_entry.id   AF-A0A2E7LPD4-F1
#
_cell.length_a   1.000
_cell.length_b   1.000
_cell.length_c   1.000
_cell.angle_alpha   90.00
_cell.angle_beta   90.00
_cell.angle_gamma   90.00
#
_symmetry.space_group_name_H-M   'P 1'
#
loop_
_entity.id
_entity.type
_entity.pdbx_description
1 polymer ?
#
loop_
_entity_poly.entity_id
_entity_poly.type
_entity_poly.pdbx_seq_one_letter_code
_entity_poly.pdbx_strand_id
1 'polypeptide(L)'
;MDYVLKGLLANNIVEIGYASKYGFPTMGVFSTNLSFIEEEIRSTPNPINKGDFFEAFDFARKKFVCLDNWSDIISIKVYNPDGTAPSDLVAGKSSPDKSDRDEVIDGFIEGTAPSRFLSKIGSLPRPDVELFCSFFLTEDFSDLTDSEMFECFEDLRFSYLLRLEVWLGNYERFFGVNFDEPATREKIDSAAERWFSLISAYGKLVIMELMDIDEQDAGIDELIEEIENFKFPKGGYFPEYRDIVDYWPYLFNPRPSELPASIAFDA
;
A
#
# COMPACT_ATOMS: atom_id res chain seq x y z
N MET A 1 18.14 7.78 -17.71
CA MET A 1 16.76 8.05 -18.17
C MET A 1 16.62 7.91 -19.67
N ASP A 2 15.75 7.02 -20.14
CA ASP A 2 15.31 6.94 -21.54
C ASP A 2 14.79 8.32 -22.02
N TYR A 3 15.15 8.75 -23.24
CA TYR A 3 14.80 10.08 -23.74
C TYR A 3 13.29 10.30 -23.86
N VAL A 4 12.53 9.25 -24.16
CA VAL A 4 11.06 9.27 -24.22
C VAL A 4 10.49 9.42 -22.83
N LEU A 5 10.91 8.60 -21.86
CA LEU A 5 10.44 8.71 -20.47
C LEU A 5 10.81 10.05 -19.85
N LYS A 6 12.03 10.55 -20.12
CA LYS A 6 12.47 11.88 -19.71
C LYS A 6 11.59 12.98 -20.30
N GLY A 7 11.27 12.90 -21.59
CA GLY A 7 10.37 13.85 -22.25
C GLY A 7 8.95 13.79 -21.69
N LEU A 8 8.45 12.59 -21.39
CA LEU A 8 7.13 12.41 -20.77
C LEU A 8 7.09 13.05 -19.37
N LEU A 9 8.01 12.70 -18.48
CA LEU A 9 8.06 13.23 -17.11
C LEU A 9 8.33 14.73 -17.06
N ALA A 10 9.11 15.27 -17.99
CA ALA A 10 9.42 16.70 -18.04
C ALA A 10 8.23 17.57 -18.45
N ASN A 11 7.29 16.99 -19.18
CA ASN A 11 6.17 17.74 -19.77
C ASN A 11 4.81 17.31 -19.23
N ASN A 12 4.71 16.20 -18.49
CA ASN A 12 3.45 15.58 -18.07
C ASN A 12 3.55 14.98 -16.67
N ILE A 13 2.41 14.41 -16.27
CA ILE A 13 2.24 13.57 -15.10
C ILE A 13 2.09 12.14 -15.59
N VAL A 14 2.89 11.26 -15.01
CA VAL A 14 2.97 9.86 -15.44
C VAL A 14 2.76 8.99 -14.22
N GLU A 15 1.78 8.10 -14.29
CA GLU A 15 1.63 7.03 -13.31
C GLU A 15 2.57 5.89 -13.68
N ILE A 16 3.37 5.46 -12.72
CA ILE A 16 4.36 4.40 -12.92
C ILE A 16 4.15 3.36 -11.84
N GLY A 17 4.00 2.11 -12.28
CA GLY A 17 4.15 0.95 -11.41
C GLY A 17 5.60 0.51 -11.43
N TYR A 18 6.18 0.28 -10.26
CA TYR A 18 7.57 -0.12 -10.11
C TYR A 18 7.77 -1.04 -8.90
N ALA A 19 8.83 -1.85 -8.91
CA ALA A 19 9.27 -2.59 -7.74
C ALA A 19 10.00 -1.64 -6.80
N SER A 20 9.48 -1.47 -5.59
CA SER A 20 10.12 -0.64 -4.57
C SER A 20 11.40 -1.30 -4.03
N LYS A 21 12.19 -0.56 -3.24
CA LYS A 21 13.40 -1.08 -2.59
C LYS A 21 13.16 -2.37 -1.81
N TYR A 22 11.97 -2.54 -1.25
CA TYR A 22 11.57 -3.70 -0.43
C TYR A 22 10.80 -4.75 -1.26
N GLY A 23 10.82 -4.66 -2.60
CA GLY A 23 10.23 -5.65 -3.49
C GLY A 23 8.71 -5.52 -3.68
N PHE A 24 8.08 -4.46 -3.16
CA PHE A 24 6.66 -4.22 -3.39
C PHE A 24 6.43 -3.77 -4.83
N PRO A 25 5.51 -4.39 -5.58
CA PRO A 25 4.99 -3.77 -6.79
C PRO A 25 4.13 -2.57 -6.34
N THR A 26 4.63 -1.37 -6.55
CA THR A 26 4.09 -0.12 -5.99
C THR A 26 3.77 0.85 -7.11
N MET A 27 2.75 1.69 -6.89
CA MET A 27 2.31 2.73 -7.81
C MET A 27 2.69 4.11 -7.31
N GLY A 28 3.10 4.98 -8.22
CA GLY A 28 3.28 6.40 -7.93
C GLY A 28 2.88 7.26 -9.11
N VAL A 29 2.60 8.53 -8.84
CA VAL A 29 2.30 9.55 -9.84
C VAL A 29 3.44 10.54 -9.86
N PHE A 30 4.11 10.61 -11.01
CA PHE A 30 5.41 11.21 -11.13
C PHE A 30 5.46 12.35 -12.14
N SER A 31 6.28 13.35 -11.82
CA SER A 31 6.75 14.34 -12.80
C SER A 31 8.14 14.84 -12.43
N THR A 32 8.88 15.31 -13.43
CA THR A 32 10.11 16.09 -13.25
C THR A 32 9.89 17.57 -13.51
N ASN A 33 8.66 17.97 -13.86
CA ASN A 33 8.33 19.36 -14.11
C ASN A 33 8.22 20.14 -12.79
N LEU A 34 9.22 20.96 -12.49
CA LEU A 34 9.28 21.75 -11.26
C LEU A 34 8.11 22.74 -11.11
N SER A 35 7.45 23.15 -12.21
CA SER A 35 6.28 24.04 -12.11
C SER A 35 5.12 23.38 -11.37
N PHE A 36 5.04 22.05 -11.38
CA PHE A 36 4.00 21.29 -10.71
C PHE A 36 4.30 21.02 -9.23
N ILE A 37 5.56 21.13 -8.80
CA ILE A 37 5.99 20.84 -7.43
C ILE A 37 5.79 22.08 -6.54
N GLU A 38 5.31 21.91 -5.31
CA GLU A 38 5.16 23.01 -4.34
C GLU A 38 6.52 23.67 -4.03
N GLU A 39 6.54 25.00 -3.88
CA GLU A 39 7.78 25.78 -3.75
C GLU A 39 8.62 25.39 -2.51
N GLU A 40 7.94 25.04 -1.41
CA GLU A 40 8.57 24.58 -0.16
C GLU A 40 9.39 23.30 -0.39
N ILE A 41 8.88 22.38 -1.21
CA ILE A 41 9.51 21.10 -1.53
C ILE A 41 10.67 21.28 -2.53
N ARG A 42 10.58 22.26 -3.45
CA ARG A 42 11.69 22.59 -4.36
C ARG A 42 12.95 23.07 -3.62
N SER A 43 12.78 23.60 -2.41
CA SER A 43 13.86 24.22 -1.63
C SER A 43 14.61 23.25 -0.72
N THR A 44 14.11 22.01 -0.56
CA THR A 44 14.75 20.99 0.27
C THR A 44 16.06 20.54 -0.42
N PRO A 45 17.21 20.48 0.30
CA PRO A 45 18.47 20.06 -0.29
C PRO A 45 18.34 18.62 -0.77
N ASN A 46 18.21 18.52 -2.08
CA ASN A 46 17.96 17.29 -2.79
C ASN A 46 19.31 16.53 -2.86
N PRO A 47 19.43 15.27 -2.42
CA PRO A 47 20.62 14.47 -2.67
C PRO A 47 20.61 14.07 -4.15
N ILE A 48 20.80 15.05 -5.04
CA ILE A 48 20.84 14.87 -6.49
C ILE A 48 22.13 14.13 -6.80
N ASN A 49 22.08 12.80 -6.82
CA ASN A 49 23.11 12.01 -7.46
C ASN A 49 22.81 11.99 -8.96
N LYS A 50 23.61 12.74 -9.71
CA LYS A 50 23.65 12.66 -11.18
C LYS A 50 24.13 11.25 -11.57
N GLY A 51 23.20 10.30 -11.72
CA GLY A 51 23.55 8.92 -12.04
C GLY A 51 22.37 7.99 -12.35
N ASP A 52 21.18 8.28 -11.82
CA ASP A 52 20.11 7.29 -11.76
C ASP A 52 19.31 7.16 -13.07
N PHE A 53 18.72 5.98 -13.29
CA PHE A 53 17.95 5.71 -14.50
C PHE A 53 16.64 6.52 -14.53
N PHE A 54 15.93 6.56 -13.40
CA PHE A 54 14.70 7.30 -13.20
C PHE A 54 14.78 8.07 -11.89
N GLU A 55 14.49 9.37 -11.93
CA GLU A 55 14.42 10.23 -10.75
C GLU A 55 13.26 11.19 -11.01
N ALA A 56 12.21 11.10 -10.20
CA ALA A 56 11.04 11.94 -10.34
C ALA A 56 10.35 12.18 -8.99
N PHE A 57 9.56 13.25 -8.92
CA PHE A 57 8.80 13.58 -7.72
C PHE A 57 7.50 12.79 -7.70
N ASP A 58 7.28 12.00 -6.64
CA ASP A 58 6.02 11.31 -6.36
C ASP A 58 5.05 12.30 -5.68
N PHE A 59 3.98 12.67 -6.38
CA PHE A 59 2.98 13.60 -5.85
C PHE A 59 2.17 13.05 -4.69
N ALA A 60 1.92 11.73 -4.66
CA ALA A 60 1.09 11.12 -3.63
C ALA A 60 1.83 11.02 -2.29
N ARG A 61 3.14 10.75 -2.35
CA ARG A 61 4.03 10.60 -1.18
C ARG A 61 4.83 11.85 -0.85
N LYS A 62 4.78 12.84 -1.73
CA LYS A 62 5.51 14.11 -1.62
C LYS A 62 7.01 13.91 -1.41
N LYS A 63 7.60 12.93 -2.11
CA LYS A 63 9.05 12.62 -2.04
C LYS A 63 9.63 12.38 -3.42
N PHE A 64 10.94 12.53 -3.55
CA PHE A 64 11.66 12.08 -4.74
C PHE A 64 11.87 10.56 -4.66
N VAL A 65 11.65 9.89 -5.79
CA VAL A 65 11.92 8.46 -5.95
C VAL A 65 12.97 8.29 -7.02
N CYS A 66 14.03 7.54 -6.67
CA CYS A 66 15.09 7.14 -7.58
C CYS A 66 14.96 5.64 -7.87
N LEU A 67 15.04 5.26 -9.14
CA LEU A 67 15.18 3.88 -9.57
C LEU A 67 16.44 3.74 -10.42
N ASP A 68 17.20 2.69 -10.15
CA ASP A 68 18.52 2.48 -10.73
C ASP A 68 18.47 1.73 -12.06
N ASN A 69 17.37 1.03 -12.37
CA ASN A 69 17.27 0.21 -13.56
C ASN A 69 15.86 0.18 -14.19
N TRP A 70 15.77 -0.24 -15.47
CA TRP A 70 14.49 -0.36 -16.18
C TRP A 70 13.67 -1.59 -15.75
N SER A 71 14.32 -2.65 -15.28
CA SER A 71 13.63 -3.86 -14.82
C SER A 71 12.76 -3.63 -13.58
N ASP A 72 13.04 -2.57 -12.82
CA ASP A 72 12.23 -2.16 -11.69
C ASP A 72 10.90 -1.54 -12.16
N ILE A 73 10.80 -1.04 -13.40
CA ILE A 73 9.56 -0.47 -13.93
C ILE A 73 8.64 -1.59 -14.42
N ILE A 74 7.49 -1.73 -13.78
CA ILE A 74 6.46 -2.73 -14.06
C ILE A 74 5.47 -2.21 -15.10
N SER A 75 5.05 -0.94 -14.99
CA SER A 75 4.08 -0.33 -15.91
C SER A 75 4.23 1.18 -15.98
N ILE A 76 3.81 1.76 -17.11
CA ILE A 76 3.81 3.21 -17.33
C ILE A 76 2.46 3.59 -17.94
N LYS A 77 1.76 4.53 -17.31
CA LYS A 77 0.51 5.13 -17.79
C LYS A 77 0.71 6.63 -17.87
N VAL A 78 0.59 7.18 -19.07
CA VAL A 78 0.68 8.63 -19.30
C VAL A 78 -0.71 9.22 -19.28
N TYR A 79 -0.97 10.18 -18.39
CA TYR A 79 -2.18 10.97 -18.46
C TYR A 79 -2.01 12.00 -19.58
N ASN A 80 -2.92 11.95 -20.55
CA ASN A 80 -2.83 12.70 -21.80
C ASN A 80 -4.06 13.62 -21.96
N PRO A 81 -3.87 14.94 -22.12
CA PRO A 81 -4.96 15.83 -22.52
C PRO A 81 -5.59 15.38 -23.84
N ASP A 82 -6.92 15.45 -23.92
CA ASP A 82 -7.66 14.99 -25.09
C ASP A 82 -7.16 15.62 -26.39
N GLY A 83 -7.02 14.79 -27.42
CA GLY A 83 -6.57 15.21 -28.75
C GLY A 83 -5.07 15.49 -28.88
N THR A 84 -4.26 15.29 -27.84
CA THR A 84 -2.80 15.46 -27.93
C THR A 84 -2.10 14.17 -28.33
N ALA A 85 -1.19 14.24 -29.32
CA ALA A 85 -0.40 13.08 -29.73
C ALA A 85 0.75 12.82 -28.73
N PRO A 86 1.10 11.54 -28.43
CA PRO A 86 2.21 11.23 -27.52
C PRO A 86 3.56 11.86 -27.91
N SER A 87 3.82 12.01 -29.22
CA SER A 87 5.03 12.68 -29.71
C SER A 87 5.10 14.16 -29.32
N ASP A 88 3.95 14.83 -29.22
CA ASP A 88 3.86 16.25 -28.86
C ASP A 88 4.00 16.44 -27.35
N LEU A 89 3.54 15.47 -26.56
CA LEU A 89 3.81 15.38 -25.12
C LEU A 89 5.31 15.22 -24.85
N VAL A 90 5.98 14.28 -25.53
CA VAL A 90 7.44 14.05 -25.38
C VAL A 90 8.24 15.29 -25.80
N ALA A 91 7.79 15.97 -26.85
CA ALA A 91 8.43 17.18 -27.38
C ALA A 91 8.12 18.45 -26.56
N GLY A 92 7.25 18.39 -25.55
CA GLY A 92 6.86 19.54 -24.73
C GLY A 92 6.06 20.60 -25.49
N LYS A 93 5.36 20.21 -26.57
CA LYS A 93 4.49 21.11 -27.33
C LYS A 93 3.12 21.29 -26.69
N SER A 94 2.75 20.36 -25.81
CA SER A 94 1.53 20.36 -25.01
C SER A 94 1.89 19.83 -23.62
N SER A 95 1.30 20.44 -22.60
CA SER A 95 1.47 20.07 -21.20
C SER A 95 0.14 20.26 -20.48
N PRO A 96 -0.26 19.36 -19.56
CA PRO A 96 -1.47 19.52 -18.76
C PRO A 96 -1.39 20.82 -17.95
N ASP A 97 -2.53 21.47 -17.77
CA ASP A 97 -2.60 22.63 -16.91
C ASP A 97 -2.67 22.22 -15.42
N LYS A 98 -2.73 23.22 -14.53
CA LYS A 98 -2.77 22.96 -13.09
C LYS A 98 -4.04 22.19 -12.68
N SER A 99 -5.16 22.43 -13.36
CA SER A 99 -6.44 21.78 -13.08
C SER A 99 -6.41 20.32 -13.51
N ASP A 100 -5.97 20.04 -14.74
CA ASP A 100 -5.80 18.66 -15.24
C ASP A 100 -4.86 17.87 -14.33
N ARG A 101 -3.80 18.53 -13.86
CA ARG A 101 -2.85 17.93 -12.92
C ARG A 101 -3.52 17.55 -11.61
N ASP A 102 -4.23 18.50 -11.01
CA ASP A 102 -4.87 18.29 -9.71
C ASP A 102 -5.93 17.19 -9.82
N GLU A 103 -6.69 17.14 -10.91
CA GLU A 103 -7.65 16.06 -11.18
C GLU A 103 -6.98 14.68 -11.31
N VAL A 104 -5.85 14.59 -12.01
CA VAL A 104 -5.09 13.33 -12.11
C VAL A 104 -4.53 12.88 -10.76
N ILE A 105 -3.99 13.81 -9.98
CA ILE A 105 -3.44 13.52 -8.65
C ILE A 105 -4.57 13.10 -7.71
N ASP A 106 -5.66 13.85 -7.66
CA ASP A 106 -6.82 13.58 -6.81
C ASP A 106 -7.45 12.24 -7.21
N GLY A 107 -7.68 11.99 -8.50
CA GLY A 107 -8.20 10.72 -8.99
C GLY A 107 -7.27 9.53 -8.68
N PHE A 108 -5.95 9.72 -8.76
CA PHE A 108 -5.01 8.70 -8.30
C PHE A 108 -5.09 8.49 -6.79
N ILE A 109 -5.12 9.56 -5.99
CA ILE A 109 -5.19 9.49 -4.53
C ILE A 109 -6.51 8.87 -4.09
N GLU A 110 -7.64 9.16 -4.75
CA GLU A 110 -8.95 8.57 -4.49
C GLU A 110 -8.99 7.09 -4.90
N GLY A 111 -8.43 6.74 -6.07
CA GLY A 111 -8.36 5.35 -6.54
C GLY A 111 -7.29 4.50 -5.84
N THR A 112 -6.29 5.14 -5.22
CA THR A 112 -5.34 4.51 -4.29
C THR A 112 -5.74 4.68 -2.85
N ALA A 113 -6.81 5.46 -2.57
CA ALA A 113 -7.12 5.92 -1.23
C ALA A 113 -7.21 4.66 -0.40
N PRO A 114 -6.21 4.44 0.45
CA PRO A 114 -6.29 3.33 1.33
C PRO A 114 -7.53 3.60 2.19
N SER A 115 -8.26 2.57 2.57
CA SER A 115 -9.16 2.68 3.73
C SER A 115 -8.42 3.47 4.82
N ARG A 116 -9.11 4.39 5.53
CA ARG A 116 -8.53 5.18 6.63
C ARG A 116 -7.64 4.32 7.56
N PHE A 117 -7.94 3.04 7.68
CA PHE A 117 -7.20 1.96 8.28
C PHE A 117 -5.71 1.87 7.88
N LEU A 118 -5.35 1.92 6.59
CA LEU A 118 -3.96 1.75 6.14
C LEU A 118 -3.12 3.02 6.38
N SER A 119 -3.73 4.21 6.48
CA SER A 119 -2.99 5.42 6.87
C SER A 119 -2.59 5.41 8.35
N LYS A 120 -3.23 4.55 9.15
CA LYS A 120 -3.00 4.40 10.59
C LYS A 120 -2.03 3.28 10.97
N ILE A 121 -1.65 2.40 10.04
CA ILE A 121 -0.71 1.30 10.31
C ILE A 121 0.59 1.83 10.92
N GLY A 122 1.16 2.91 10.39
CA GLY A 122 2.40 3.50 10.92
C GLY A 122 2.28 4.07 12.35
N SER A 123 1.06 4.18 12.89
CA SER A 123 0.81 4.59 14.28
C SER A 123 0.65 3.41 15.25
N LEU A 124 0.67 2.18 14.77
CA LEU A 124 0.66 0.98 15.61
C LEU A 124 2.03 0.73 16.27
N PRO A 125 2.07 -0.07 17.35
CA PRO A 125 3.31 -0.63 17.87
C PRO A 125 4.10 -1.41 16.82
N ARG A 126 5.42 -1.28 16.84
CA ARG A 126 6.34 -1.94 15.90
C ARG A 126 6.08 -3.44 15.64
N PRO A 127 5.76 -4.28 16.63
CA PRO A 127 5.46 -5.70 16.37
C PRO A 127 4.20 -5.93 15.51
N ASP A 128 3.18 -5.09 15.66
CA ASP A 128 1.94 -5.19 14.89
C ASP A 128 2.18 -4.74 13.45
N VAL A 129 2.97 -3.68 13.31
CA VAL A 129 3.50 -3.11 12.08
C VAL A 129 4.28 -4.18 11.30
N GLU A 130 5.29 -4.82 11.90
CA GLU A 130 6.04 -5.95 11.32
C GLU A 130 5.13 -7.10 10.89
N LEU A 131 4.09 -7.39 11.68
CA LEU A 131 3.13 -8.44 11.36
C LEU A 131 2.35 -8.14 10.08
N PHE A 132 1.89 -6.90 9.88
CA PHE A 132 1.24 -6.49 8.63
C PHE A 132 2.18 -6.62 7.44
N CYS A 133 3.44 -6.15 7.54
CA CYS A 133 4.42 -6.34 6.47
C CYS A 133 4.62 -7.82 6.14
N SER A 134 4.81 -8.68 7.15
CA SER A 134 5.03 -10.12 6.95
C SER A 134 3.81 -10.83 6.33
N PHE A 135 2.60 -10.31 6.52
CA PHE A 135 1.40 -10.86 5.89
C PHE A 135 1.37 -10.60 4.38
N PHE A 136 1.79 -9.41 3.97
CA PHE A 136 1.82 -9.03 2.56
C PHE A 136 3.09 -9.47 1.83
N LEU A 137 4.11 -9.98 2.55
CA LEU A 137 5.47 -10.13 2.02
C LEU A 137 6.18 -11.41 2.44
N THR A 138 7.25 -11.70 1.70
CA THR A 138 8.06 -12.90 1.80
C THR A 138 9.38 -12.72 2.54
N GLU A 139 9.68 -11.53 3.06
CA GLU A 139 10.97 -11.21 3.68
C GLU A 139 10.90 -11.04 5.20
N ASP A 140 12.05 -11.21 5.84
CA ASP A 140 12.22 -10.97 7.28
C ASP A 140 12.53 -9.48 7.49
N PHE A 141 11.59 -8.78 8.12
CA PHE A 141 11.68 -7.32 8.37
C PHE A 141 12.30 -6.98 9.73
N SER A 142 12.73 -8.00 10.49
CA SER A 142 13.22 -7.79 11.87
C SER A 142 14.47 -6.90 11.95
N ASP A 143 15.27 -6.83 10.89
CA ASP A 143 16.50 -6.03 10.82
C ASP A 143 16.28 -4.59 10.32
N LEU A 144 15.07 -4.19 9.92
CA LEU A 144 14.82 -2.84 9.41
C LEU A 144 14.82 -1.79 10.52
N THR A 145 15.36 -0.61 10.23
CA THR A 145 15.19 0.56 11.12
C THR A 145 13.76 1.08 11.10
N ASP A 146 13.35 1.88 12.09
CA ASP A 146 11.99 2.47 12.12
C ASP A 146 11.69 3.31 10.87
N SER A 147 12.71 3.99 10.32
CA SER A 147 12.58 4.75 9.08
C SER A 147 12.35 3.86 7.87
N GLU A 148 13.06 2.73 7.78
CA GLU A 148 12.91 1.77 6.68
C GLU A 148 11.58 1.03 6.77
N MET A 149 11.14 0.71 8.00
CA MET A 149 9.81 0.20 8.26
C MET A 149 8.75 1.20 7.78
N PHE A 150 8.87 2.49 8.12
CA PHE A 150 7.95 3.51 7.64
C PHE A 150 7.87 3.58 6.11
N GLU A 151 9.02 3.59 5.42
CA GLU A 151 9.06 3.54 3.96
C GLU A 151 8.40 2.27 3.39
N CYS A 152 8.62 1.13 4.03
CA CYS A 152 8.01 -0.15 3.69
C CYS A 152 6.47 -0.08 3.80
N PHE A 153 5.91 0.55 4.83
CA PHE A 153 4.45 0.77 4.91
C PHE A 153 3.94 1.72 3.85
N GLU A 154 4.70 2.78 3.59
CA GLU A 154 4.33 3.73 2.55
C GLU A 154 4.29 3.03 1.19
N ASP A 155 5.25 2.16 0.89
CA ASP A 155 5.27 1.36 -0.33
C ASP A 155 4.13 0.33 -0.39
N LEU A 156 3.82 -0.31 0.74
CA LEU A 156 2.69 -1.24 0.88
C LEU A 156 1.37 -0.51 0.63
N ARG A 157 1.17 0.67 1.23
CA ARG A 157 -0.02 1.53 1.08
C ARG A 157 -0.34 1.81 -0.39
N PHE A 158 0.69 2.00 -1.21
CA PHE A 158 0.56 2.26 -2.64
C PHE A 158 0.79 1.00 -3.51
N SER A 159 0.79 -0.19 -2.92
CA SER A 159 1.06 -1.43 -3.63
C SER A 159 -0.08 -1.88 -4.54
N TYR A 160 0.27 -2.38 -5.73
CA TYR A 160 -0.62 -3.11 -6.61
C TYR A 160 -1.23 -4.34 -5.94
N LEU A 161 -0.56 -4.95 -4.96
CA LEU A 161 -1.06 -6.10 -4.20
C LEU A 161 -2.25 -5.75 -3.30
N LEU A 162 -2.40 -4.49 -2.91
CA LEU A 162 -3.61 -4.05 -2.21
C LEU A 162 -4.76 -3.77 -3.18
N ARG A 163 -4.46 -3.52 -4.46
CA ARG A 163 -5.45 -3.35 -5.53
C ARG A 163 -5.87 -4.69 -6.17
N LEU A 164 -5.02 -5.71 -6.10
CA LEU A 164 -5.29 -7.06 -6.59
C LEU A 164 -5.56 -7.98 -5.41
N GLU A 165 -6.68 -8.69 -5.41
CA GLU A 165 -6.96 -9.73 -4.42
C GLU A 165 -5.91 -10.86 -4.51
N VAL A 166 -4.75 -10.72 -3.85
CA VAL A 166 -3.72 -11.77 -3.80
C VAL A 166 -3.86 -12.54 -2.49
N TRP A 167 -4.58 -13.67 -2.57
CA TRP A 167 -5.00 -14.40 -1.38
C TRP A 167 -4.15 -15.64 -1.09
N LEU A 168 -4.18 -16.68 -1.92
CA LEU A 168 -3.74 -18.01 -1.44
C LEU A 168 -2.23 -18.15 -1.20
N GLY A 169 -1.40 -17.63 -2.10
CA GLY A 169 0.07 -17.74 -1.96
C GLY A 169 0.65 -16.93 -0.79
N ASN A 170 -0.08 -15.93 -0.29
CA ASN A 170 0.37 -15.11 0.84
C ASN A 170 0.12 -15.83 2.17
N TYR A 171 -0.99 -16.56 2.31
CA TYR A 171 -1.29 -17.30 3.55
C TYR A 171 -0.28 -18.43 3.82
N GLU A 172 0.05 -19.23 2.81
CA GLU A 172 1.06 -20.29 2.93
C GLU A 172 2.39 -19.74 3.44
N ARG A 173 2.83 -18.62 2.86
CA ARG A 173 4.08 -17.97 3.21
C ARG A 173 4.03 -17.30 4.58
N PHE A 174 2.95 -16.57 4.88
CA PHE A 174 2.75 -15.90 6.16
C PHE A 174 2.76 -16.89 7.33
N PHE A 175 2.12 -18.05 7.16
CA PHE A 175 2.14 -19.10 8.17
C PHE A 175 3.43 -19.93 8.14
N GLY A 176 4.22 -19.86 7.05
CA GLY A 176 5.40 -20.70 6.85
C GLY A 176 5.03 -22.17 6.63
N VAL A 177 3.96 -22.43 5.89
CA VAL A 177 3.36 -23.75 5.67
C VAL A 177 3.10 -24.00 4.20
N ASN A 178 2.98 -25.27 3.83
CA ASN A 178 2.52 -25.71 2.52
C ASN A 178 1.14 -26.33 2.70
N PHE A 179 0.08 -25.74 2.11
CA PHE A 179 -1.28 -26.25 2.28
C PHE A 179 -1.51 -27.58 1.53
N ASP A 180 -0.63 -27.94 0.59
CA ASP A 180 -0.66 -29.23 -0.10
C ASP A 180 -0.05 -30.38 0.74
N GLU A 181 0.58 -30.07 1.88
CA GLU A 181 1.18 -31.07 2.77
C GLU A 181 0.30 -31.39 3.99
N PRO A 182 0.30 -32.66 4.48
CA PRO A 182 -0.39 -33.01 5.73
C PRO A 182 0.13 -32.17 6.90
N ALA A 183 -0.75 -31.38 7.49
CA ALA A 183 -0.45 -30.51 8.61
C ALA A 183 -0.36 -31.30 9.92
N THR A 184 0.66 -31.04 10.73
CA THR A 184 0.66 -31.51 12.13
C THR A 184 -0.17 -30.56 12.98
N ARG A 185 -0.74 -31.07 14.09
CA ARG A 185 -1.52 -30.25 15.04
C ARG A 185 -0.75 -29.01 15.50
N GLU A 186 0.53 -29.18 15.81
CA GLU A 186 1.42 -28.11 16.27
C GLU A 186 1.55 -26.98 15.22
N LYS A 187 1.70 -27.33 13.93
CA LYS A 187 1.78 -26.31 12.88
C LYS A 187 0.44 -25.59 12.66
N ILE A 188 -0.69 -26.29 12.80
CA ILE A 188 -2.03 -25.67 12.73
C ILE A 188 -2.20 -24.68 13.89
N ASP A 189 -1.86 -25.08 15.11
CA ASP A 189 -1.98 -24.22 16.27
C ASP A 189 -1.06 -23.00 16.17
N SER A 190 0.18 -23.17 15.69
CA SER A 190 1.11 -22.05 15.45
C SER A 190 0.61 -21.09 14.35
N ALA A 191 0.05 -21.62 13.25
CA ALA A 191 -0.55 -20.79 12.21
C ALA A 191 -1.78 -20.02 12.73
N ALA A 192 -2.60 -20.64 13.57
CA ALA A 192 -3.74 -19.99 14.20
C ALA A 192 -3.31 -18.86 15.13
N GLU A 193 -2.26 -19.07 15.95
CA GLU A 193 -1.70 -18.02 16.81
C GLU A 193 -1.22 -16.81 15.99
N ARG A 194 -0.47 -17.05 14.90
CA ARG A 194 -0.05 -15.99 13.98
C ARG A 194 -1.24 -15.25 13.36
N TRP A 195 -2.26 -15.99 12.93
CA TRP A 195 -3.48 -15.41 12.36
C TRP A 195 -4.22 -14.52 13.36
N PHE A 196 -4.34 -14.99 14.61
CA PHE A 196 -4.98 -14.23 15.68
C PHE A 196 -4.20 -12.97 16.05
N SER A 197 -2.86 -13.02 16.03
CA SER A 197 -2.05 -11.81 16.17
C SER A 197 -2.38 -10.79 15.08
N LEU A 198 -2.57 -11.22 13.84
CA LEU A 198 -2.91 -10.32 12.73
C LEU A 198 -4.30 -9.71 12.92
N ILE A 199 -5.29 -10.52 13.29
CA ILE A 199 -6.64 -10.03 13.60
C ILE A 199 -6.62 -9.05 14.79
N SER A 200 -5.80 -9.31 15.81
CA SER A 200 -5.65 -8.40 16.95
C SER A 200 -5.02 -7.07 16.54
N ALA A 201 -3.99 -7.09 15.69
CA ALA A 201 -3.39 -5.90 15.11
C ALA A 201 -4.41 -5.11 14.26
N TYR A 202 -5.25 -5.82 13.48
CA TYR A 202 -6.38 -5.23 12.76
C TYR A 202 -7.38 -4.56 13.70
N GLY A 203 -7.74 -5.21 14.81
CA GLY A 203 -8.63 -4.66 15.83
C GLY A 203 -8.17 -3.33 16.40
N LYS A 204 -6.86 -3.18 16.65
CA LYS A 204 -6.28 -1.91 17.10
C LYS A 204 -6.52 -0.78 16.10
N LEU A 205 -6.40 -1.06 14.80
CA LEU A 205 -6.65 -0.08 13.75
C LEU A 205 -8.13 0.30 13.64
N VAL A 206 -9.04 -0.68 13.77
CA VAL A 206 -10.47 -0.41 13.82
C VAL A 206 -10.81 0.50 14.99
N ILE A 207 -10.28 0.23 16.19
CA ILE A 207 -10.45 1.11 17.36
C ILE A 207 -9.95 2.52 17.03
N MET A 208 -8.74 2.65 16.48
CA MET A 208 -8.21 3.95 16.12
C MET A 208 -9.12 4.68 15.12
N GLU A 209 -9.69 4.02 14.13
CA GLU A 209 -10.67 4.62 13.21
C GLU A 209 -11.93 5.10 13.91
N LEU A 210 -12.49 4.27 14.78
CA LEU A 210 -13.69 4.58 15.56
C LEU A 210 -13.45 5.78 16.50
N MET A 211 -12.25 5.90 17.07
CA MET A 211 -11.87 7.03 17.91
C MET A 211 -11.72 8.36 17.17
N ASP A 212 -11.53 8.34 15.85
CA ASP A 212 -11.43 9.55 15.01
C ASP A 212 -12.81 10.06 14.53
N ILE A 213 -13.90 9.39 14.89
CA ILE A 213 -15.25 9.83 14.54
C ILE A 213 -15.65 10.99 15.48
N ASP A 214 -15.91 12.17 14.89
CA ASP A 214 -16.21 13.40 15.64
C ASP A 214 -17.44 13.28 16.57
N GLU A 215 -18.42 12.44 16.20
CA GLU A 215 -19.60 12.15 17.02
C GLU A 215 -19.52 10.72 17.56
N GLN A 216 -18.87 10.56 18.72
CA GLN A 216 -18.94 9.33 19.50
C GLN A 216 -20.33 9.18 20.11
N ASP A 217 -21.01 8.09 19.79
CA ASP A 217 -22.21 7.65 20.50
C ASP A 217 -21.93 6.41 21.34
N ALA A 218 -22.90 6.05 22.19
CA ALA A 218 -22.75 4.91 23.09
C ALA A 218 -22.54 3.56 22.36
N GLY A 219 -22.93 3.45 21.09
CA GLY A 219 -22.73 2.25 20.29
C GLY A 219 -21.28 2.09 19.80
N ILE A 220 -20.59 3.21 19.54
CA ILE A 220 -19.15 3.21 19.21
C ILE A 220 -18.32 2.79 20.43
N ASP A 221 -18.63 3.32 21.61
CA ASP A 221 -17.93 2.97 22.85
C ASP A 221 -18.13 1.49 23.20
N GLU A 222 -19.36 0.97 23.06
CA GLU A 222 -19.67 -0.45 23.26
C GLU A 222 -18.91 -1.34 22.27
N LEU A 223 -18.85 -0.96 20.99
CA LEU A 223 -18.10 -1.70 19.98
C LEU A 223 -16.58 -1.72 20.27
N ILE A 224 -16.01 -0.60 20.72
CA ILE A 224 -14.60 -0.54 21.14
C ILE A 224 -14.37 -1.50 22.31
N GLU A 225 -15.22 -1.48 23.34
CA GLU A 225 -15.13 -2.38 24.49
C GLU A 225 -15.26 -3.86 24.07
N GLU A 226 -16.18 -4.17 23.14
CA GLU A 226 -16.34 -5.52 22.60
C GLU A 226 -15.09 -6.01 21.85
N ILE A 227 -14.46 -5.12 21.05
CA ILE A 227 -13.22 -5.43 20.33
C ILE A 227 -12.07 -5.66 21.32
N GLU A 228 -11.89 -4.80 22.31
CA GLU A 228 -10.82 -4.92 23.31
C GLU A 228 -10.94 -6.19 24.17
N ASN A 229 -12.17 -6.62 24.46
CA ASN A 229 -12.45 -7.81 25.27
C ASN A 229 -12.59 -9.10 24.47
N PHE A 230 -12.45 -9.04 23.14
CA PHE A 230 -12.62 -10.19 22.27
C PHE A 230 -11.64 -11.33 22.61
N LYS A 231 -12.15 -12.56 22.64
CA LYS A 231 -11.35 -13.76 22.95
C LYS A 231 -11.30 -14.69 21.75
N PHE A 232 -10.09 -14.96 21.29
CA PHE A 232 -9.85 -15.93 20.24
C PHE A 232 -10.14 -17.38 20.70
N PRO A 233 -10.52 -18.26 19.76
CA PRO A 233 -10.61 -19.69 20.01
C PRO A 233 -9.29 -20.25 20.57
N LYS A 234 -9.39 -21.28 21.41
CA LYS A 234 -8.21 -21.97 21.98
C LYS A 234 -7.63 -22.98 20.98
N GLY A 235 -6.36 -23.36 21.20
CA GLY A 235 -5.70 -24.44 20.47
C GLY A 235 -6.55 -25.72 20.42
N GLY A 236 -6.51 -26.42 19.29
CA GLY A 236 -7.43 -27.53 18.99
C GLY A 236 -8.66 -27.17 18.16
N TYR A 237 -8.98 -25.88 17.98
CA TYR A 237 -10.24 -25.45 17.35
C TYR A 237 -10.32 -25.74 15.86
N PHE A 238 -9.27 -25.46 15.09
CA PHE A 238 -9.26 -25.63 13.63
C PHE A 238 -8.79 -27.03 13.22
N PRO A 239 -9.57 -27.80 12.46
CA PRO A 239 -9.16 -29.09 11.89
C PRO A 239 -8.04 -28.99 10.85
N GLU A 240 -8.10 -27.98 9.98
CA GLU A 240 -7.19 -27.79 8.85
C GLU A 240 -6.76 -26.32 8.72
N TYR A 241 -5.69 -26.06 7.94
CA TYR A 241 -5.21 -24.69 7.73
C TYR A 241 -6.24 -23.77 7.10
N ARG A 242 -7.07 -24.31 6.20
CA ARG A 242 -8.09 -23.53 5.50
C ARG A 242 -9.11 -22.95 6.47
N ASP A 243 -9.47 -23.70 7.50
CA ASP A 243 -10.40 -23.25 8.53
C ASP A 243 -9.85 -22.06 9.33
N ILE A 244 -8.52 -21.94 9.45
CA ILE A 244 -7.86 -20.77 10.06
C ILE A 244 -8.07 -19.54 9.18
N VAL A 245 -7.80 -19.66 7.88
CA VAL A 245 -7.93 -18.55 6.92
C VAL A 245 -9.37 -18.08 6.78
N ASP A 246 -10.32 -19.00 6.82
CA ASP A 246 -11.75 -18.69 6.73
C ASP A 246 -12.29 -18.06 8.01
N TYR A 247 -11.58 -18.21 9.14
CA TYR A 247 -11.96 -17.59 10.40
C TYR A 247 -11.66 -16.09 10.40
N TRP A 248 -12.73 -15.29 10.43
CA TRP A 248 -12.69 -13.86 10.68
C TRP A 248 -13.82 -13.48 11.63
N PRO A 249 -13.54 -12.90 12.82
CA PRO A 249 -14.62 -12.55 13.73
C PRO A 249 -15.42 -11.36 13.20
N TYR A 250 -16.74 -11.46 13.29
CA TYR A 250 -17.66 -10.46 12.72
C TYR A 250 -17.43 -9.03 13.22
N LEU A 251 -16.92 -8.88 14.46
CA LEU A 251 -16.59 -7.59 15.08
C LEU A 251 -15.50 -6.83 14.33
N PHE A 252 -14.67 -7.54 13.56
CA PHE A 252 -13.58 -6.96 12.79
C PHE A 252 -13.94 -6.83 11.30
N ASN A 253 -15.23 -6.92 10.95
CA ASN A 253 -15.66 -6.72 9.57
C ASN A 253 -15.65 -5.24 9.16
N PRO A 254 -15.40 -4.93 7.88
CA PRO A 254 -15.06 -5.88 6.81
C PRO A 254 -13.64 -6.44 6.98
N ARG A 255 -13.39 -7.65 6.47
CA ARG A 255 -12.02 -8.19 6.38
C ARG A 255 -11.16 -7.25 5.51
N PRO A 256 -9.84 -7.11 5.73
CA PRO A 256 -9.00 -6.17 4.97
C PRO A 256 -9.11 -6.29 3.45
N SER A 257 -9.42 -7.49 2.97
CA SER A 257 -9.54 -7.83 1.57
C SER A 257 -10.99 -7.80 1.04
N GLU A 258 -11.95 -7.56 1.92
CA GLU A 258 -13.35 -7.22 1.62
C GLU A 258 -13.61 -5.71 1.75
N LEU A 259 -12.59 -4.93 2.14
CA LEU A 259 -12.62 -3.48 2.05
C LEU A 259 -12.82 -3.14 0.57
N PRO A 260 -13.92 -2.45 0.20
CA PRO A 260 -14.13 -2.10 -1.19
C PRO A 260 -12.97 -1.23 -1.64
N ALA A 261 -12.23 -1.70 -2.65
CA ALA A 261 -11.48 -0.80 -3.50
C ALA A 261 -12.52 0.17 -4.06
N SER A 262 -12.59 1.38 -3.53
CA SER A 262 -13.52 2.35 -4.10
C SER A 262 -13.20 2.48 -5.58
N ILE A 263 -14.23 2.20 -6.39
CA ILE A 263 -14.29 2.14 -7.86
C ILE A 263 -14.02 0.73 -8.42
N ALA A 264 -15.08 -0.08 -8.40
CA ALA A 264 -15.33 -0.99 -9.51
C ALA A 264 -15.31 -0.15 -10.80
N PHE A 265 -14.34 -0.39 -11.68
CA PHE A 265 -14.43 0.08 -13.04
C PHE A 265 -15.64 -0.62 -13.67
N ASP A 266 -16.69 0.15 -13.97
CA ASP A 266 -17.74 -0.27 -14.87
C ASP A 266 -17.09 -0.83 -16.14
N ALA A 267 -17.35 -2.10 -16.41
CA ALA A 267 -16.95 -2.81 -17.62
C ALA A 267 -17.84 -2.43 -18.81
#